data_AF-A0A1I8HXK3-F1
#
_entry.id   AF-A0A1I8HXK3-F1
#
_cell.length_a   1.000
_cell.length_b   1.000
_cell.length_c   1.000
_cell.angle_alpha   90.00
_cell.angle_beta   90.00
_cell.angle_gamma   90.00
#
_symmetry.space_group_name_H-M   'P 1'
#
loop_
_entity.id
_entity.type
_entity.pdbx_description
1 polymer ?
#
loop_
_entity_poly.entity_id
_entity_poly.type
_entity_poly.pdbx_seq_one_letter_code
_entity_poly.pdbx_strand_id
1 'polypeptide(L)'
;MEQQQLQQQYQDCSYSSVTAKYKLHARSEPELLDRIVRDLENQKENLKEEMLRLRKLKVGAENLRNAMEKRRAAKEVNREIDTYERLLEEVQNKLAVNGAELLVLQHMRGCSQLPQAAAAGPAASPKSSSSQSATDGVGIEAHVAELQKQLAIEMKVKSGAERLLESLAAAAASTGGAVANSAAASSPDLVMQVRLELAQSRDKIAFLKNCLLRASQQQQQQQ
;
A
#
# COMPACT_ATOMS: atom_id res chain seq x y z
N MET A 1 -0.22 -6.11 22.00
CA MET A 1 -1.05 -5.05 21.36
C MET A 1 -0.44 -4.65 20.02
N GLU A 2 0.84 -4.27 19.96
CA GLU A 2 1.53 -3.87 18.72
C GLU A 2 1.46 -4.93 17.60
N GLN A 3 1.66 -6.22 17.92
CA GLN A 3 1.51 -7.32 16.95
C GLN A 3 0.11 -7.43 16.34
N GLN A 4 -0.94 -7.22 17.14
CA GLN A 4 -2.32 -7.27 16.66
C GLN A 4 -2.63 -6.08 15.74
N GLN A 5 -2.02 -4.92 16.02
CA GLN A 5 -2.17 -3.70 15.23
C GLN A 5 -1.49 -3.81 13.87
N LEU A 6 -0.27 -4.38 13.80
CA LEU A 6 0.42 -4.70 12.54
C LEU A 6 -0.35 -5.71 11.69
N GLN A 7 -0.90 -6.75 12.31
CA GLN A 7 -1.71 -7.74 11.61
C GLN A 7 -3.01 -7.15 11.07
N GLN A 8 -3.67 -6.28 11.83
CA GLN A 8 -4.88 -5.58 11.41
C GLN A 8 -4.60 -4.58 10.29
N GLN A 9 -3.54 -3.78 10.41
CA GLN A 9 -3.08 -2.86 9.37
C GLN A 9 -2.75 -3.58 8.05
N TYR A 10 -2.21 -4.80 8.11
CA TYR A 10 -2.00 -5.64 6.94
C TYR A 10 -3.32 -6.11 6.32
N GLN A 11 -4.25 -6.58 7.15
CA GLN A 11 -5.54 -7.07 6.68
C GLN A 11 -6.36 -5.98 6.00
N ASP A 12 -6.14 -4.72 6.37
CA ASP A 12 -6.82 -3.57 5.78
C ASP A 12 -6.20 -3.12 4.43
N CYS A 13 -4.92 -3.43 4.17
CA CYS A 13 -4.17 -2.91 3.02
C CYS A 13 -3.65 -3.98 2.03
N SER A 14 -4.10 -5.24 2.13
CA SER A 14 -3.71 -6.29 1.17
C SER A 14 -4.38 -6.10 -0.20
N TYR A 15 -3.85 -6.72 -1.26
CA TYR A 15 -4.49 -6.71 -2.59
C TYR A 15 -5.92 -7.26 -2.54
N SER A 16 -6.15 -8.32 -1.77
CA SER A 16 -7.48 -8.90 -1.58
C SER A 16 -8.44 -7.96 -0.84
N SER A 17 -7.95 -7.25 0.18
CA SER A 17 -8.74 -6.29 0.95
C SER A 17 -9.08 -5.04 0.13
N VAL A 18 -8.10 -4.45 -0.55
CA VAL A 18 -8.28 -3.28 -1.40
C VAL A 18 -9.23 -3.59 -2.56
N THR A 19 -9.06 -4.73 -3.22
CA THR A 19 -9.96 -5.15 -4.30
C THR A 19 -11.39 -5.36 -3.79
N ALA A 20 -11.58 -5.96 -2.61
CA ALA A 20 -12.90 -6.12 -2.01
C ALA A 20 -13.54 -4.78 -1.61
N LYS A 21 -12.78 -3.91 -0.92
CA LYS A 21 -13.24 -2.58 -0.45
C LYS A 21 -13.78 -1.74 -1.59
N TYR A 22 -13.07 -1.72 -2.73
CA TYR A 22 -13.42 -0.90 -3.88
C TYR A 22 -14.20 -1.65 -4.96
N LYS A 23 -14.58 -2.91 -4.71
CA LYS A 23 -15.25 -3.79 -5.69
C LYS A 23 -14.49 -3.80 -7.02
N LEU A 24 -13.17 -3.90 -6.91
CA LEU A 24 -12.28 -4.06 -8.06
C LEU A 24 -12.22 -5.53 -8.41
N HIS A 25 -12.89 -5.87 -9.48
CA HIS A 25 -12.73 -7.13 -10.17
C HIS A 25 -11.82 -6.89 -11.37
N ALA A 26 -11.23 -7.93 -11.92
CA ALA A 26 -10.38 -7.76 -13.09
C ALA A 26 -11.16 -7.53 -14.41
N ARG A 27 -12.48 -7.26 -14.34
CA ARG A 27 -13.32 -6.62 -15.38
C ARG A 27 -13.74 -5.19 -15.01
N SER A 28 -13.31 -4.66 -13.87
CA SER A 28 -13.65 -3.30 -13.47
C SER A 28 -13.13 -2.33 -14.52
N GLU A 29 -13.97 -1.35 -14.87
CA GLU A 29 -13.63 -0.31 -15.82
C GLU A 29 -12.36 0.42 -15.36
N PRO A 30 -11.38 0.66 -16.25
CA PRO A 30 -10.16 1.40 -15.91
C PRO A 30 -10.48 2.80 -15.35
N GLU A 31 -11.59 3.40 -15.78
CA GLU A 31 -12.10 4.67 -15.26
C GLU A 31 -12.50 4.61 -13.78
N LEU A 32 -13.01 3.45 -13.32
CA LEU A 32 -13.36 3.26 -11.90
C LEU A 32 -12.09 3.31 -11.04
N LEU A 33 -11.02 2.63 -11.48
CA LEU A 33 -9.75 2.62 -10.77
C LEU A 33 -9.16 4.03 -10.70
N ASP A 34 -9.14 4.76 -11.81
CA ASP A 34 -8.61 6.13 -11.87
C ASP A 34 -9.43 7.08 -10.99
N ARG A 35 -10.76 6.92 -10.95
CA ARG A 35 -11.63 7.69 -10.05
C ARG A 35 -11.32 7.43 -8.58
N ILE A 36 -11.17 6.16 -8.20
CA ILE A 36 -10.84 5.77 -6.81
C ILE A 36 -9.49 6.34 -6.39
N VAL A 37 -8.47 6.23 -7.25
CA VAL A 37 -7.13 6.79 -7.00
C VAL A 37 -7.22 8.29 -6.76
N ARG A 38 -7.93 9.03 -7.63
CA ARG A 38 -8.11 10.47 -7.48
C ARG A 38 -8.85 10.85 -6.20
N ASP A 39 -9.91 10.11 -5.86
CA ASP A 39 -10.69 10.37 -4.65
C ASP A 39 -9.85 10.13 -3.38
N LEU A 40 -8.99 9.11 -3.37
CA LEU A 40 -8.04 8.85 -2.29
C LEU A 40 -6.94 9.92 -2.18
N GLU A 41 -6.43 10.43 -3.31
CA GLU A 41 -5.47 11.53 -3.34
C GLU A 41 -6.07 12.81 -2.74
N ASN A 42 -7.30 13.15 -3.12
CA ASN A 42 -8.04 14.27 -2.54
C ASN A 42 -8.27 14.08 -1.03
N GLN A 43 -8.67 12.88 -0.61
CA GLN A 43 -8.83 12.57 0.83
C GLN A 43 -7.51 12.70 1.59
N LYS A 44 -6.40 12.27 1.00
CA LYS A 44 -5.06 12.37 1.59
C LYS A 44 -4.64 13.83 1.74
N GLU A 45 -4.96 14.70 0.79
CA GLU A 45 -4.72 16.14 0.90
C GLU A 45 -5.57 16.78 2.00
N ASN A 46 -6.88 16.50 2.03
CA ASN A 46 -7.78 16.97 3.08
C ASN A 46 -7.31 16.54 4.49
N LEU A 47 -6.85 15.30 4.63
CA LEU A 47 -6.31 14.79 5.91
C LEU A 47 -5.00 15.50 6.31
N LYS A 48 -4.13 15.85 5.35
CA LYS A 48 -2.92 16.64 5.63
C LYS A 48 -3.27 18.04 6.11
N GLU A 49 -4.24 18.68 5.46
CA GLU A 49 -4.71 20.01 5.88
C GLU A 49 -5.34 19.95 7.28
N GLU A 50 -6.18 18.95 7.55
CA GLU A 50 -6.78 18.76 8.87
C GLU A 50 -5.73 18.47 9.94
N MET A 51 -4.71 17.67 9.64
CA MET A 51 -3.58 17.44 10.55
C MET A 51 -2.84 18.75 10.87
N LEU A 52 -2.60 19.61 9.88
CA LEU A 52 -1.98 20.92 10.11
C LEU A 52 -2.90 21.84 10.94
N ARG A 53 -4.21 21.82 10.68
CA ARG A 53 -5.22 22.58 11.44
C ARG A 53 -5.24 22.14 12.91
N LEU A 54 -5.32 20.83 13.16
CA LEU A 54 -5.31 20.24 14.50
C LEU A 54 -4.01 20.54 15.26
N ARG A 55 -2.85 20.48 14.58
CA ARG A 55 -1.56 20.87 15.19
C ARG A 55 -1.56 22.35 15.63
N LYS A 56 -2.07 23.25 14.80
CA LYS A 56 -2.18 24.68 15.14
C LYS A 56 -3.11 24.91 16.34
N LEU A 57 -4.26 24.23 16.37
CA LEU A 57 -5.21 24.32 17.49
C LEU A 57 -4.61 23.77 18.78
N LYS A 58 -3.93 22.61 18.73
CA LYS A 58 -3.23 22.03 19.88
C LYS A 58 -2.20 23.00 20.46
N VAL A 59 -1.32 23.55 19.63
CA VAL A 59 -0.32 24.53 20.08
C VAL A 59 -0.98 25.78 20.66
N GLY A 60 -2.09 26.25 20.07
CA GLY A 60 -2.89 27.35 20.62
C GLY A 60 -3.47 27.03 22.00
N ALA A 61 -4.02 25.83 22.19
CA ALA A 61 -4.55 25.36 23.46
C ALA A 61 -3.44 25.18 24.52
N GLU A 62 -2.27 24.67 24.14
CA GLU A 62 -1.10 24.56 25.02
C GLU A 62 -0.62 25.94 25.50
N ASN A 63 -0.57 26.92 24.59
CA ASN A 63 -0.22 28.30 24.94
C ASN A 63 -1.27 28.92 25.88
N LEU A 64 -2.56 28.72 25.61
CA LEU A 64 -3.64 29.17 26.47
C LEU A 64 -3.55 28.52 27.86
N ARG A 65 -3.29 27.22 27.91
CA ARG A 65 -3.05 26.47 29.15
C ARG A 65 -1.89 27.07 29.95
N ASN A 66 -0.79 27.41 29.29
CA ASN A 66 0.41 27.95 29.96
C ASN A 66 0.18 29.36 30.51
N ALA A 67 -0.67 30.15 29.87
CA ALA A 67 -1.05 31.49 30.33
C ALA A 67 -2.12 31.50 31.44
N MET A 68 -2.74 30.35 31.76
CA MET A 68 -3.86 30.28 32.70
C MET A 68 -3.44 30.02 34.14
N GLU A 69 -3.89 30.88 35.04
CA GLU A 69 -3.68 30.75 36.49
C GLU A 69 -4.81 29.98 37.20
N LYS A 70 -6.04 30.02 36.66
CA LYS A 70 -7.22 29.43 37.29
C LYS A 70 -7.29 27.92 37.05
N ARG A 71 -7.24 27.13 38.12
CA ARG A 71 -7.28 25.65 38.08
C ARG A 71 -8.46 25.04 37.33
N ARG A 72 -9.66 25.61 37.40
CA ARG A 72 -10.85 25.05 36.73
C ARG A 72 -10.77 25.20 35.21
N ALA A 73 -10.43 26.40 34.73
CA ALA A 73 -10.24 26.68 33.30
C ALA A 73 -9.06 25.88 32.71
N ALA A 74 -7.97 25.74 33.47
CA ALA A 74 -6.83 24.90 33.08
C ALA A 74 -7.22 23.43 32.86
N LYS A 75 -8.13 22.88 33.68
CA LYS A 75 -8.62 21.49 33.49
C LYS A 75 -9.45 21.33 32.22
N GLU A 76 -10.25 22.32 31.85
CA GLU A 76 -11.07 22.29 30.63
C GLU A 76 -10.18 22.32 29.38
N VAL A 77 -9.18 23.21 29.35
CA VAL A 77 -8.23 23.28 28.22
C VAL A 77 -7.34 22.04 28.13
N ASN A 78 -6.94 21.43 29.26
CA ASN A 78 -6.23 20.14 29.22
C ASN A 78 -7.06 19.06 28.52
N ARG A 79 -8.37 18.97 28.80
CA ARG A 79 -9.25 18.01 28.10
C ARG A 79 -9.35 18.29 26.60
N GLU A 80 -9.28 19.56 26.22
CA GLU A 80 -9.26 19.97 24.82
C GLU A 80 -7.95 19.55 24.13
N ILE A 81 -6.81 19.74 24.79
CA ILE A 81 -5.50 19.25 24.34
C ILE A 81 -5.53 17.73 24.15
N ASP A 82 -6.02 16.97 25.14
CA ASP A 82 -6.18 15.51 25.05
C ASP A 82 -7.10 15.08 23.90
N THR A 83 -8.06 15.93 23.54
CA THR A 83 -8.97 15.69 22.40
C THR A 83 -8.25 15.94 21.08
N TYR A 84 -7.49 17.03 20.96
CA TYR A 84 -6.66 17.28 19.79
C TYR A 84 -5.59 16.21 19.58
N GLU A 85 -5.02 15.64 20.65
CA GLU A 85 -4.09 14.52 20.59
C GLU A 85 -4.72 13.27 19.98
N ARG A 86 -5.89 12.87 20.48
CA ARG A 86 -6.63 11.72 19.95
C ARG A 86 -7.05 11.92 18.48
N LEU A 87 -7.52 13.11 18.13
CA LEU A 87 -7.88 13.43 16.73
C LEU A 87 -6.66 13.43 15.81
N LEU A 88 -5.50 13.90 16.29
CA LEU A 88 -4.25 13.85 15.52
C LEU A 88 -3.81 12.42 15.24
N GLU A 89 -3.91 11.53 16.23
CA GLU A 89 -3.62 10.11 16.06
C GLU A 89 -4.57 9.48 15.04
N GLU A 90 -5.87 9.75 15.14
CA GLU A 90 -6.87 9.24 14.19
C GLU A 90 -6.58 9.71 12.75
N VAL A 91 -6.29 11.00 12.56
CA VAL A 91 -5.97 11.56 11.24
C VAL A 91 -4.67 10.97 10.67
N GLN A 92 -3.65 10.77 11.51
CA GLN A 92 -2.40 10.13 11.09
C GLN A 92 -2.61 8.69 10.65
N ASN A 93 -3.41 7.93 11.39
CA ASN A 93 -3.76 6.56 11.05
C ASN A 93 -4.52 6.48 9.71
N LYS A 94 -5.53 7.34 9.52
CA LYS A 94 -6.25 7.44 8.24
C LYS A 94 -5.33 7.81 7.07
N LEU A 95 -4.40 8.74 7.31
CA LEU A 95 -3.42 9.15 6.30
C LEU A 95 -2.48 8.00 5.91
N ALA A 96 -2.04 7.20 6.88
CA ALA A 96 -1.20 6.03 6.65
C ALA A 96 -1.94 4.94 5.86
N VAL A 97 -3.19 4.63 6.24
CA VAL A 97 -4.04 3.66 5.54
C VAL A 97 -4.30 4.10 4.10
N ASN A 98 -4.76 5.34 3.87
CA ASN A 98 -4.99 5.86 2.51
C ASN A 98 -3.71 5.84 1.67
N GLY A 99 -2.55 6.11 2.28
CA GLY A 99 -1.25 6.01 1.62
C GLY A 99 -0.91 4.59 1.17
N ALA A 100 -1.15 3.59 2.02
CA ALA A 100 -0.92 2.19 1.69
C ALA A 100 -1.87 1.68 0.60
N GLU A 101 -3.16 2.05 0.67
CA GLU A 101 -4.15 1.70 -0.36
C GLU A 101 -3.80 2.31 -1.72
N LEU A 102 -3.34 3.57 -1.74
CA LEU A 102 -2.89 4.23 -2.97
C LEU A 102 -1.71 3.50 -3.62
N LEU A 103 -0.77 2.97 -2.84
CA LEU A 103 0.35 2.18 -3.36
C LEU A 103 -0.12 0.89 -4.04
N VAL A 104 -1.08 0.18 -3.43
CA VAL A 104 -1.68 -1.03 -4.01
C VAL A 104 -2.42 -0.68 -5.31
N LEU A 105 -3.24 0.36 -5.28
CA LEU A 105 -4.03 0.78 -6.46
C LEU A 105 -3.14 1.29 -7.61
N GLN A 106 -2.05 2.01 -7.32
CA GLN A 106 -1.08 2.40 -8.35
C GLN A 106 -0.42 1.18 -8.99
N HIS A 107 -0.08 0.16 -8.21
CA HIS A 107 0.42 -1.10 -8.75
C HIS A 107 -0.62 -1.76 -9.65
N MET A 108 -1.87 -1.87 -9.17
CA MET A 108 -2.97 -2.44 -9.93
C MET A 108 -3.21 -1.68 -11.24
N ARG A 109 -3.07 -0.36 -11.24
CA ARG A 109 -3.17 0.49 -12.43
C ARG A 109 -2.11 0.12 -13.46
N GLY A 110 -0.85 -0.03 -13.04
CA GLY A 110 0.22 -0.50 -13.92
C GLY A 110 0.00 -1.91 -14.48
N CYS A 111 -0.68 -2.78 -13.73
CA CYS A 111 -1.04 -4.13 -14.18
C CYS A 111 -2.31 -4.19 -15.04
N SER A 112 -3.18 -3.18 -14.98
CA SER A 112 -4.46 -3.16 -15.71
C SER A 112 -4.39 -2.35 -17.00
N GLN A 113 -3.42 -1.43 -17.12
CA GLN A 113 -3.24 -0.63 -18.32
C GLN A 113 -2.33 -1.37 -19.29
N LEU A 114 -2.93 -1.79 -20.41
CA LEU A 114 -2.17 -2.05 -21.63
C LEU A 114 -1.44 -0.76 -22.01
N PRO A 115 -0.19 -0.81 -22.51
CA PRO A 115 0.47 0.39 -23.02
C PRO A 115 -0.31 0.86 -24.26
N GLN A 116 -1.30 1.71 -24.03
CA GLN A 116 -1.94 2.48 -25.06
C GLN A 116 -0.87 3.45 -25.55
N ALA A 117 -0.49 3.32 -26.82
CA ALA A 117 0.51 4.16 -27.46
C ALA A 117 0.32 5.63 -27.06
N ALA A 118 1.41 6.25 -26.64
CA ALA A 118 1.46 7.58 -26.07
C ALA A 118 0.60 8.62 -26.79
N ALA A 119 -0.21 9.35 -26.03
CA ALA A 119 -0.80 10.62 -26.46
C ALA A 119 -0.85 11.64 -25.30
N ALA A 120 0.23 12.44 -25.23
CA ALA A 120 0.37 13.85 -24.78
C ALA A 120 -0.13 14.30 -23.38
N GLY A 121 0.61 15.01 -22.52
CA GLY A 121 1.86 15.83 -22.57
C GLY A 121 1.73 17.01 -21.55
N PRO A 122 2.69 17.95 -21.34
CA PRO A 122 3.97 18.15 -22.01
C PRO A 122 5.22 18.40 -21.10
N ALA A 123 6.41 18.09 -21.62
CA ALA A 123 7.61 18.90 -21.48
C ALA A 123 8.26 19.06 -22.88
N ALA A 124 8.22 20.30 -23.39
CA ALA A 124 8.97 20.93 -24.49
C ALA A 124 9.39 20.12 -25.77
N SER A 125 8.58 20.31 -26.84
CA SER A 125 8.85 20.59 -28.29
C SER A 125 10.19 20.25 -29.00
N PRO A 126 10.25 20.29 -30.37
CA PRO A 126 9.54 19.48 -31.37
C PRO A 126 10.47 19.00 -32.53
N LYS A 127 10.07 17.97 -33.31
CA LYS A 127 10.08 17.92 -34.81
C LYS A 127 10.15 16.50 -35.39
N SER A 128 9.47 16.37 -36.54
CA SER A 128 9.47 15.31 -37.57
C SER A 128 8.53 14.12 -37.38
N SER A 129 7.32 14.32 -37.93
CA SER A 129 6.63 13.46 -38.92
C SER A 129 7.16 12.04 -39.15
N SER A 130 6.30 11.04 -38.99
CA SER A 130 5.47 10.50 -40.10
C SER A 130 4.71 9.24 -39.64
N SER A 131 3.44 9.21 -40.03
CA SER A 131 2.46 8.12 -40.02
C SER A 131 3.03 6.70 -40.08
N GLN A 132 2.49 5.77 -39.29
CA GLN A 132 1.73 4.61 -39.78
C GLN A 132 1.24 3.71 -38.64
N SER A 133 -0.03 3.38 -38.75
CA SER A 133 -0.82 2.38 -38.04
C SER A 133 -0.21 0.97 -38.17
N ALA A 134 0.07 0.30 -37.05
CA ALA A 134 0.05 -1.16 -36.84
C ALA A 134 0.92 -1.57 -35.63
N THR A 135 0.45 -1.39 -34.38
CA THR A 135 1.13 -1.99 -33.20
C THR A 135 0.18 -2.31 -32.04
N ASP A 136 -1.05 -2.79 -32.28
CA ASP A 136 -1.90 -3.25 -31.17
C ASP A 136 -1.38 -4.58 -30.56
N GLY A 137 -0.72 -5.43 -31.35
CA GLY A 137 -0.12 -6.68 -30.88
C GLY A 137 1.17 -6.52 -30.06
N VAL A 138 2.01 -5.54 -30.41
CA VAL A 138 3.30 -5.28 -29.71
C VAL A 138 3.06 -4.77 -28.28
N GLY A 139 1.95 -4.05 -28.06
CA GLY A 139 1.56 -3.55 -26.74
C GLY A 139 1.11 -4.65 -25.78
N ILE A 140 0.36 -5.65 -26.26
CA ILE A 140 -0.13 -6.77 -25.44
C ILE A 140 1.03 -7.68 -25.04
N GLU A 141 1.93 -8.01 -25.97
CA GLU A 141 3.08 -8.86 -25.69
C GLU A 141 4.04 -8.22 -24.69
N ALA A 142 4.33 -6.92 -24.83
CA ALA A 142 5.15 -6.17 -23.87
C ALA A 142 4.50 -6.12 -22.48
N HIS A 143 3.17 -5.94 -22.41
CA HIS A 143 2.42 -5.94 -21.16
C HIS A 143 2.43 -7.31 -20.47
N VAL A 144 2.21 -8.38 -21.25
CA VAL A 144 2.29 -9.76 -20.76
C VAL A 144 3.69 -10.08 -20.24
N ALA A 145 4.75 -9.63 -20.94
CA ALA A 145 6.13 -9.82 -20.50
C ALA A 145 6.43 -9.12 -19.16
N GLU A 146 5.96 -7.89 -18.95
CA GLU A 146 6.14 -7.19 -17.68
C GLU A 146 5.35 -7.84 -16.54
N LEU A 147 4.11 -8.29 -16.79
CA LEU A 147 3.33 -9.05 -15.81
C LEU A 147 4.03 -10.37 -15.43
N GLN A 148 4.62 -11.08 -16.39
CA GLN A 148 5.39 -12.30 -16.14
C GLN A 148 6.65 -12.02 -15.30
N LYS A 149 7.36 -10.93 -15.61
CA LYS A 149 8.52 -10.48 -14.82
C LYS A 149 8.12 -10.14 -13.39
N GLN A 150 7.04 -9.39 -13.19
CA GLN A 150 6.54 -9.07 -11.85
C GLN A 150 6.12 -10.33 -11.09
N LEU A 151 5.44 -11.28 -11.76
CA LEU A 151 5.10 -12.58 -11.17
C LEU A 151 6.36 -13.35 -10.77
N ALA A 152 7.42 -13.35 -11.59
CA ALA A 152 8.68 -14.02 -11.28
C ALA A 152 9.38 -13.39 -10.06
N ILE A 153 9.32 -12.06 -9.92
CA ILE A 153 9.84 -11.35 -8.74
C ILE A 153 9.06 -11.78 -7.49
N GLU A 154 7.73 -11.73 -7.52
CA GLU A 154 6.92 -12.09 -6.35
C GLU A 154 7.06 -13.57 -5.98
N MET A 155 7.23 -14.47 -6.95
CA MET A 155 7.55 -15.88 -6.68
C MET A 155 8.90 -16.02 -5.95
N LYS A 156 9.91 -15.21 -6.28
CA LYS A 156 11.19 -15.18 -5.55
C LYS A 156 11.02 -14.63 -4.13
N VAL A 157 10.24 -13.58 -3.94
CA VAL A 157 9.92 -13.02 -2.62
C VAL A 157 9.23 -14.08 -1.75
N LYS A 158 8.20 -14.74 -2.28
CA LYS A 158 7.50 -15.84 -1.61
C LYS A 158 8.46 -16.94 -1.16
N SER A 159 9.27 -17.47 -2.08
CA SER A 159 10.24 -18.53 -1.76
C SER A 159 11.33 -18.07 -0.80
N GLY A 160 11.75 -16.79 -0.87
CA GLY A 160 12.68 -16.19 0.09
C GLY A 160 12.09 -16.16 1.50
N ALA A 161 10.86 -15.70 1.66
CA ALA A 161 10.15 -15.67 2.92
C ALA A 161 9.91 -17.09 3.49
N GLU A 162 9.57 -18.08 2.64
CA GLU A 162 9.43 -19.48 3.05
C GLU A 162 10.75 -20.04 3.60
N ARG A 163 11.88 -19.81 2.91
CA ARG A 163 13.21 -20.21 3.40
C ARG A 163 13.61 -19.49 4.69
N LEU A 164 13.31 -18.21 4.81
CA LEU A 164 13.57 -17.46 6.03
C LEU A 164 12.80 -18.06 7.21
N LEU A 165 11.52 -18.40 7.04
CA LEU A 165 10.74 -19.08 8.09
C LEU A 165 11.30 -20.45 8.44
N GLU A 166 11.71 -21.24 7.45
CA GLU A 166 12.36 -22.53 7.68
C GLU A 166 13.66 -22.36 8.48
N SER A 167 14.49 -21.38 8.14
CA SER A 167 15.74 -21.10 8.86
C SER A 167 15.52 -20.63 10.29
N LEU A 168 14.51 -19.78 10.52
CA LEU A 168 14.13 -19.29 11.85
C LEU A 168 13.55 -20.44 12.70
N ALA A 169 12.75 -21.33 12.11
CA ALA A 169 12.20 -22.50 12.79
C ALA A 169 13.31 -23.51 13.16
N ALA A 170 14.25 -23.76 12.24
CA ALA A 170 15.41 -24.62 12.49
C ALA A 170 16.34 -24.05 13.56
N ALA A 171 16.60 -22.73 13.53
CA ALA A 171 17.37 -22.03 14.55
C ALA A 171 16.73 -22.21 15.93
N ALA A 172 15.42 -21.96 16.06
CA ALA A 172 14.68 -22.14 17.30
C ALA A 172 14.74 -23.60 17.85
N ALA A 173 14.68 -24.60 16.97
CA ALA A 173 14.81 -26.01 17.33
C ALA A 173 16.24 -26.41 17.77
N SER A 174 17.26 -25.77 17.21
CA SER A 174 18.68 -26.04 17.52
C SER A 174 19.19 -25.39 18.81
N THR A 175 18.53 -24.34 19.32
CA THR A 175 18.91 -23.61 20.55
C THR A 175 18.43 -24.26 21.86
N GLY A 176 17.94 -25.50 21.84
CA GLY A 176 17.44 -26.24 23.01
C GLY A 176 18.48 -26.68 24.05
N GLY A 177 19.60 -25.97 24.23
CA GLY A 177 20.69 -26.45 25.10
C GLY A 177 21.57 -25.42 25.82
N ALA A 178 22.00 -24.33 25.20
CA ALA A 178 22.85 -23.36 25.90
C ALA A 178 22.94 -22.02 25.17
N VAL A 179 23.02 -20.95 25.97
CA VAL A 179 23.40 -19.57 25.62
C VAL A 179 22.24 -18.67 25.16
N ALA A 180 21.59 -18.08 26.16
CA ALA A 180 20.63 -16.98 26.07
C ALA A 180 21.26 -15.62 25.69
N ASN A 181 22.26 -15.56 24.80
CA ASN A 181 22.98 -14.32 24.44
C ASN A 181 23.02 -14.02 22.93
N SER A 182 21.98 -14.39 22.17
CA SER A 182 21.72 -13.73 20.88
C SER A 182 20.23 -13.44 20.71
N ALA A 183 19.79 -12.31 21.29
CA ALA A 183 18.42 -11.82 21.26
C ALA A 183 17.87 -11.51 19.84
N ALA A 184 18.63 -11.80 18.78
CA ALA A 184 18.28 -11.53 17.38
C ALA A 184 17.78 -12.76 16.60
N ALA A 185 18.03 -13.99 17.06
CA ALA A 185 17.78 -15.20 16.25
C ALA A 185 16.36 -15.79 16.39
N SER A 186 15.59 -15.36 17.39
CA SER A 186 14.24 -15.87 17.68
C SER A 186 13.28 -14.74 18.09
N SER A 187 13.41 -13.54 17.52
CA SER A 187 12.46 -12.47 17.80
C SER A 187 11.09 -12.88 17.24
N PRO A 188 10.05 -13.09 18.08
CA PRO A 188 8.72 -13.47 17.60
C PRO A 188 8.16 -12.48 16.57
N ASP A 189 8.59 -11.22 16.68
CA ASP A 189 8.24 -10.14 15.74
C ASP A 189 8.82 -10.36 14.33
N LEU A 190 10.04 -10.89 14.22
CA LEU A 190 10.64 -11.20 12.92
C LEU A 190 9.91 -12.38 12.24
N VAL A 191 9.61 -13.43 13.00
CA VAL A 191 8.82 -14.57 12.48
C VAL A 191 7.45 -14.10 11.99
N MET A 192 6.80 -13.23 12.76
CA MET A 192 5.52 -12.64 12.38
C MET A 192 5.66 -11.78 11.11
N GLN A 193 6.68 -10.92 11.04
CA GLN A 193 6.95 -10.07 9.89
C GLN A 193 7.16 -10.89 8.61
N VAL A 194 7.94 -11.96 8.67
CA VAL A 194 8.18 -12.82 7.50
C VAL A 194 6.90 -13.58 7.11
N ARG A 195 6.06 -14.01 8.07
CA ARG A 195 4.73 -14.58 7.78
C ARG A 195 3.82 -13.56 7.08
N LEU A 196 3.91 -12.29 7.47
CA LEU A 196 3.16 -11.20 6.88
C LEU A 196 3.58 -10.98 5.41
N GLU A 197 4.88 -10.88 5.17
CA GLU A 197 5.46 -10.73 3.83
C GLU A 197 5.10 -11.92 2.94
N LEU A 198 5.11 -13.14 3.49
CA LEU A 198 4.68 -14.33 2.77
C LEU A 198 3.20 -14.24 2.35
N ALA A 199 2.32 -13.80 3.25
CA ALA A 199 0.91 -13.62 2.94
C ALA A 199 0.71 -12.52 1.87
N GLN A 200 1.44 -11.40 1.97
CA GLN A 200 1.43 -10.32 0.97
C GLN A 200 1.82 -10.81 -0.42
N SER A 201 2.92 -11.57 -0.51
CA SER A 201 3.40 -12.11 -1.78
C SER A 201 2.37 -13.06 -2.39
N ARG A 202 1.69 -13.90 -1.58
CA ARG A 202 0.67 -14.85 -2.06
C ARG A 202 -0.54 -14.13 -2.64
N ASP A 203 -1.04 -13.11 -1.95
CA ASP A 203 -2.16 -12.29 -2.44
C ASP A 203 -1.80 -11.58 -3.75
N LYS A 204 -0.61 -10.99 -3.82
CA LYS A 204 -0.13 -10.31 -5.02
C LYS A 204 0.09 -11.27 -6.19
N ILE A 205 0.63 -12.47 -5.94
CA ILE A 205 0.77 -13.54 -6.94
C ILE A 205 -0.60 -13.94 -7.49
N ALA A 206 -1.62 -14.10 -6.64
CA ALA A 206 -2.96 -14.44 -7.09
C ALA A 206 -3.54 -13.36 -8.01
N PHE A 207 -3.35 -12.09 -7.65
CA PHE A 207 -3.74 -10.95 -8.47
C PHE A 207 -3.04 -10.95 -9.84
N LEU A 208 -1.70 -11.06 -9.86
CA LEU A 208 -0.90 -11.06 -11.09
C LEU A 208 -1.26 -12.23 -12.02
N LYS A 209 -1.52 -13.42 -11.46
CA LYS A 209 -2.00 -14.56 -12.25
C LYS A 209 -3.36 -14.29 -12.90
N ASN A 210 -4.27 -13.60 -12.21
CA ASN A 210 -5.56 -13.22 -12.79
C ASN A 210 -5.40 -12.20 -13.92
N CYS A 211 -4.50 -11.22 -13.77
CA CYS A 211 -4.15 -10.27 -14.83
C CYS A 211 -3.59 -10.99 -16.07
N LEU A 212 -2.63 -11.90 -15.89
CA LEU A 212 -2.04 -12.69 -16.98
C LEU A 212 -3.06 -13.57 -17.70
N LEU A 213 -3.94 -14.24 -16.96
CA LEU A 213 -5.01 -15.06 -17.54
C LEU A 213 -5.90 -14.22 -18.47
N ARG A 214 -6.16 -12.96 -18.11
CA ARG A 214 -7.00 -12.06 -18.90
C ARG A 214 -6.29 -11.49 -20.11
N ALA A 215 -5.04 -11.07 -19.96
CA ALA A 215 -4.23 -10.64 -21.09
C ALA A 215 -4.15 -11.75 -22.16
N SER A 216 -4.02 -13.01 -21.73
CA SER A 216 -4.06 -14.17 -22.62
C SER A 216 -5.43 -14.38 -23.29
N GLN A 217 -6.54 -14.24 -22.55
CA GLN A 217 -7.90 -14.32 -23.15
C GLN A 217 -8.15 -13.21 -24.18
N GLN A 218 -7.65 -11.99 -23.93
CA GLN A 218 -7.75 -10.87 -24.88
C GLN A 218 -6.92 -11.11 -26.15
N GLN A 219 -5.71 -11.66 -26.00
CA GLN A 219 -4.87 -12.04 -27.15
C GLN A 219 -5.54 -13.10 -28.03
N GLN A 220 -6.26 -14.06 -27.44
CA GLN A 220 -7.01 -15.07 -28.19
C GLN A 220 -8.25 -14.52 -28.90
N GLN A 221 -8.89 -13.46 -28.38
CA GLN A 221 -10.05 -12.83 -29.02
C GLN A 221 -9.67 -11.93 -30.21
N GLN A 222 -8.39 -11.57 -30.33
CA GLN A 222 -7.86 -10.74 -31.42
C GLN A 222 -7.25 -11.57 -32.57
N GLN A 223 -7.25 -12.90 -32.45
CA GLN A 223 -6.83 -13.85 -33.49
C GLN A 223 -8.05 -14.53 -34.12
#